data_AF-A0A1V6HZU6-F1
#
_entry.id   AF-A0A1V6HZU6-F1
#
_cell.length_a   1.000
_cell.length_b   1.000
_cell.length_c   1.000
_cell.angle_alpha   90.00
_cell.angle_beta   90.00
_cell.angle_gamma   90.00
#
_symmetry.space_group_name_H-M   'P 1'
#
loop_
_entity.id
_entity.type
_entity.pdbx_description
1 polymer ?
#
loop_
_entity_poly.entity_id
_entity_poly.type
_entity_poly.pdbx_seq_one_letter_code
_entity_poly.pdbx_strand_id
1 'polypeptide(L)'
;MEQQLQLKPFEKTPGFKYKVLRITDITFHASHRQPSKAIAKNVNKSFTQNQPGRFYGFKTEDLSDRESLIRILDQYVKTDPAFLKMVQEEQKNGIKLLLEIPTDNIPIKFGDDVKEFISSKNGQRVIRGLNK
;
A
#
# COMPACT_ATOMS: atom_id res chain seq x y z
N MET A 1 24.41 -15.05 1.60
CA MET A 1 23.21 -15.39 0.80
C MET A 1 22.28 -14.18 0.82
N GLU A 2 22.08 -13.53 -0.32
CA GLU A 2 21.08 -12.48 -0.43
C GLU A 2 19.70 -13.10 -0.25
N GLN A 3 19.05 -12.81 0.88
CA GLN A 3 17.67 -13.24 1.09
C GLN A 3 16.76 -12.29 0.31
N GLN A 4 16.02 -12.84 -0.64
CA GLN A 4 14.97 -12.14 -1.35
C GLN A 4 13.62 -12.45 -0.70
N LEU A 5 12.81 -11.43 -0.46
CA LEU A 5 11.41 -11.63 -0.06
C LEU A 5 10.68 -12.33 -1.21
N GLN A 6 9.85 -13.32 -0.89
CA GLN A 6 8.98 -14.00 -1.84
C GLN A 6 7.56 -13.99 -1.28
N LEU A 7 6.59 -13.48 -2.05
CA LEU A 7 5.19 -13.69 -1.74
C LEU A 7 4.83 -15.14 -2.06
N LYS A 8 4.38 -15.87 -1.05
CA LYS A 8 3.87 -17.24 -1.17
C LYS A 8 2.43 -17.30 -0.69
N PRO A 9 1.61 -18.22 -1.21
CA PRO A 9 0.31 -18.52 -0.64
C PRO A 9 0.41 -18.80 0.87
N PHE A 10 -0.65 -18.47 1.61
CA PHE A 10 -0.66 -18.69 3.04
C PHE A 10 -0.70 -20.19 3.37
N GLU A 11 0.30 -20.64 4.13
CA GLU A 11 0.33 -21.96 4.74
C GLU A 11 0.52 -21.83 6.26
N LYS A 12 -0.41 -22.41 7.02
CA LYS A 12 -0.34 -22.38 8.48
C LYS A 12 0.84 -23.23 8.95
N THR A 13 1.74 -22.60 9.69
CA THR A 13 2.92 -23.21 10.30
C THR A 13 2.70 -23.24 11.81
N PRO A 14 2.59 -24.42 12.43
CA PRO A 14 2.46 -24.54 13.87
C PRO A 14 3.60 -23.82 14.60
N GLY A 15 3.30 -23.18 15.73
CA GLY A 15 4.30 -22.48 16.56
C GLY A 15 4.64 -21.05 16.12
N PHE A 16 4.19 -20.60 14.95
CA PHE A 16 4.36 -19.20 14.52
C PHE A 16 3.13 -18.35 14.86
N LYS A 17 3.40 -17.10 15.26
CA LYS A 17 2.39 -16.03 15.33
C LYS A 17 2.30 -15.33 13.98
N TYR A 18 1.18 -14.65 13.72
CA TYR A 18 0.93 -13.99 12.44
C TYR A 18 0.52 -12.54 12.64
N LYS A 19 1.15 -11.65 11.88
CA LYS A 19 0.74 -10.24 11.73
C LYS A 19 0.21 -10.04 10.31
N VAL A 20 -0.96 -9.42 10.19
CA VAL A 20 -1.63 -9.22 8.90
C VAL A 20 -1.48 -7.78 8.44
N LEU A 21 -0.99 -7.60 7.22
CA LEU A 21 -0.99 -6.34 6.49
C LEU A 21 -2.17 -6.37 5.52
N ARG A 22 -3.19 -5.55 5.81
CA ARG A 22 -4.39 -5.42 4.99
C ARG A 22 -4.42 -4.06 4.30
N ILE A 23 -4.75 -4.06 3.01
CA ILE A 23 -5.08 -2.82 2.31
C ILE A 23 -6.51 -2.42 2.69
N THR A 24 -6.65 -1.23 3.24
CA THR A 24 -7.92 -0.72 3.77
C THR A 24 -8.62 0.25 2.82
N ASP A 25 -7.86 1.09 2.11
CA ASP A 25 -8.35 1.93 1.01
C ASP A 25 -7.24 2.29 0.04
N ILE A 26 -7.63 2.75 -1.16
CA ILE A 26 -6.74 3.36 -2.14
C ILE A 26 -7.17 4.82 -2.28
N THR A 27 -6.20 5.73 -2.22
CA THR A 27 -6.46 7.17 -2.35
C THR A 27 -5.79 7.72 -3.60
N PHE A 28 -6.57 8.35 -4.48
CA PHE A 28 -6.06 9.05 -5.66
C PHE A 28 -5.67 10.48 -5.31
N HIS A 29 -4.45 10.86 -5.68
CA HIS A 29 -3.90 12.19 -5.48
C HIS A 29 -3.73 12.88 -6.83
N ALA A 30 -3.97 14.20 -6.88
CA ALA A 30 -3.77 15.02 -8.09
C ALA A 30 -2.29 15.40 -8.25
N SER A 31 -1.57 15.44 -7.13
CA SER A 31 -0.16 15.80 -7.11
C SER A 31 0.72 14.67 -7.66
N HIS A 32 1.74 15.04 -8.44
CA HIS A 32 2.82 14.14 -8.90
C HIS A 32 3.79 13.77 -7.75
N ARG A 33 3.26 13.50 -6.55
CA ARG A 33 4.08 13.14 -5.39
C ARG A 33 4.86 11.88 -5.73
N GLN A 34 6.17 11.95 -5.54
CA GLN A 34 7.04 10.82 -5.73
C GLN A 34 6.64 9.70 -4.77
N PRO A 35 6.60 8.43 -5.22
CA PRO A 35 6.39 7.29 -4.35
C PRO A 35 7.34 7.33 -3.15
N SER A 36 6.78 7.14 -1.96
CA SER A 36 7.53 7.18 -0.72
C SER A 36 8.18 5.83 -0.48
N LYS A 37 9.51 5.81 -0.32
CA LYS A 37 10.29 4.60 -0.01
C LYS A 37 10.21 4.18 1.47
N ALA A 38 9.36 4.79 2.29
CA ALA A 38 9.34 4.58 3.75
C ALA A 38 8.28 3.54 4.20
N ILE A 39 8.14 2.43 3.47
CA ILE A 39 7.08 1.44 3.73
C ILE A 39 7.31 0.78 5.10
N ALA A 40 8.53 0.32 5.39
CA ALA A 40 8.86 -0.30 6.67
C ALA A 40 8.54 0.59 7.88
N LYS A 41 8.91 1.88 7.79
CA LYS A 41 8.65 2.87 8.84
C LYS A 41 7.15 3.02 9.09
N ASN A 42 6.36 3.10 8.03
CA ASN A 42 4.92 3.30 8.14
C ASN A 42 4.22 2.04 8.65
N VAL A 43 4.67 0.86 8.25
CA VAL A 43 4.16 -0.42 8.77
C VAL A 43 4.45 -0.57 10.26
N ASN A 44 5.69 -0.34 10.69
CA ASN A 44 6.04 -0.37 12.12
C ASN A 44 5.19 0.60 12.94
N LYS A 45 5.04 1.84 12.46
CA LYS A 45 4.19 2.83 13.11
C LYS A 45 2.73 2.36 13.18
N SER A 46 2.21 1.74 12.12
CA SER A 46 0.84 1.23 12.06
C SER A 46 0.61 0.12 13.09
N PHE A 47 1.58 -0.79 13.25
CA PHE A 47 1.50 -1.84 14.27
C PHE A 47 1.55 -1.27 15.69
N THR A 48 2.43 -0.30 15.96
CA THR A 48 2.53 0.33 17.29
C THR A 48 1.29 1.14 17.65
N GLN A 49 0.71 1.85 16.67
CA GLN A 49 -0.43 2.75 16.90
C GLN A 49 -1.79 2.06 16.72
N ASN A 50 -1.80 0.83 16.22
CA ASN A 50 -3.01 0.11 15.83
C ASN A 50 -3.95 0.95 14.94
N GLN A 51 -3.35 1.68 14.01
CA GLN A 51 -4.06 2.55 13.07
C GLN A 51 -3.52 2.34 11.64
N PRO A 52 -4.37 2.45 10.61
CA PRO A 52 -3.92 2.33 9.22
C PRO A 52 -2.87 3.40 8.88
N GLY A 53 -1.71 2.97 8.41
CA GLY A 53 -0.71 3.82 7.80
C GLY A 53 -0.99 4.07 6.31
N ARG A 54 -0.21 4.98 5.71
CA ARG A 54 -0.26 5.27 4.28
C ARG A 54 1.13 5.24 3.68
N PHE A 55 1.27 4.74 2.46
CA PHE A 55 2.44 4.95 1.63
C PHE A 55 1.96 5.32 0.22
N TYR A 56 2.79 6.07 -0.50
CA TYR A 56 2.51 6.46 -1.88
C TYR A 56 3.20 5.45 -2.78
N GLY A 57 2.41 4.70 -3.55
CA GLY A 57 2.85 3.39 -4.03
C GLY A 57 2.70 3.11 -5.51
N PHE A 58 1.96 3.87 -6.33
CA PHE A 58 1.83 3.54 -7.75
C PHE A 58 1.09 4.64 -8.50
N LYS A 59 1.30 4.67 -9.83
CA LYS A 59 0.47 5.49 -10.71
C LYS A 59 -0.80 4.73 -11.06
N THR A 60 -1.84 5.46 -11.45
CA THR A 60 -3.12 4.91 -11.90
C THR A 60 -2.97 3.99 -13.11
N GLU A 61 -2.03 4.29 -14.00
CA GLU A 61 -1.77 3.49 -15.21
C GLU A 61 -1.34 2.05 -14.89
N ASP A 62 -0.79 1.81 -13.69
CA ASP A 62 -0.28 0.51 -13.28
C ASP A 62 -1.38 -0.42 -12.74
N LEU A 63 -2.58 0.11 -12.43
CA LEU A 63 -3.69 -0.64 -11.83
C LEU A 63 -4.76 -1.03 -12.87
N SER A 64 -4.59 -2.17 -13.53
CA SER A 64 -5.60 -2.74 -14.44
C SER A 64 -6.53 -3.76 -13.76
N ASP A 65 -6.00 -4.54 -12.81
CA ASP A 65 -6.67 -5.71 -12.24
C ASP A 65 -6.04 -6.08 -10.88
N ARG A 66 -6.61 -7.12 -10.23
CA ARG A 66 -6.12 -7.66 -8.96
C ARG A 66 -4.67 -8.14 -9.03
N GLU A 67 -4.26 -8.76 -10.13
CA GLU A 67 -2.88 -9.25 -10.27
C GLU A 67 -1.89 -8.09 -10.40
N SER A 68 -2.26 -7.02 -11.09
CA SER A 68 -1.48 -5.79 -11.16
C SER A 68 -1.25 -5.20 -9.77
N LEU A 69 -2.28 -5.18 -8.91
CA LEU A 69 -2.12 -4.79 -7.51
C LEU A 69 -1.11 -5.68 -6.77
N ILE A 70 -1.20 -7.01 -6.92
CA ILE A 70 -0.26 -7.96 -6.29
C ILE A 70 1.17 -7.73 -6.79
N ARG A 71 1.36 -7.59 -8.11
CA ARG A 71 2.68 -7.34 -8.74
C ARG A 71 3.32 -6.06 -8.23
N ILE A 72 2.54 -4.99 -8.15
CA ILE A 72 3.00 -3.71 -7.60
C ILE A 72 3.41 -3.91 -6.14
N LEU A 73 2.54 -4.45 -5.29
CA LEU A 73 2.86 -4.66 -3.87
C LEU A 73 4.11 -5.51 -3.69
N ASP A 74 4.25 -6.59 -4.47
CA ASP A 74 5.43 -7.44 -4.48
C ASP A 74 6.70 -6.64 -4.81
N GLN A 75 6.66 -5.81 -5.85
CA GLN A 75 7.79 -4.96 -6.24
C GLN A 75 8.15 -3.97 -5.12
N TYR A 76 7.17 -3.27 -4.55
CA TYR A 76 7.42 -2.27 -3.51
C TYR A 76 7.96 -2.90 -2.22
N VAL A 77 7.44 -4.07 -1.85
CA VAL A 77 7.90 -4.84 -0.68
C VAL A 77 9.31 -5.39 -0.88
N LYS A 78 9.64 -5.88 -2.09
CA LYS A 78 10.97 -6.44 -2.40
C LYS A 78 12.05 -5.37 -2.56
N THR A 79 11.67 -4.17 -2.99
CA THR A 79 12.63 -3.08 -3.27
C THR A 79 12.98 -2.24 -2.06
N ASP A 80 12.24 -2.32 -0.95
CA ASP A 80 12.56 -1.63 0.31
C ASP A 80 13.47 -2.49 1.21
N PRO A 81 14.78 -2.18 1.33
CA PRO A 81 15.70 -2.96 2.16
C PRO A 81 15.37 -2.87 3.65
N ALA A 82 14.74 -1.78 4.10
CA ALA A 82 14.31 -1.64 5.49
C ALA A 82 13.12 -2.58 5.78
N PHE A 83 12.26 -2.80 4.79
CA PHE A 83 11.14 -3.73 4.91
C PHE A 83 11.63 -5.18 4.98
N LEU A 84 12.64 -5.53 4.17
CA LEU A 84 13.31 -6.84 4.25
C LEU A 84 13.85 -7.12 5.66
N LYS A 85 14.58 -6.16 6.24
CA LYS A 85 15.13 -6.28 7.61
C LYS A 85 14.02 -6.44 8.64
N MET A 86 12.96 -5.64 8.55
CA MET A 86 11.80 -5.73 9.45
C MET A 86 11.17 -7.14 9.39
N VAL A 87 10.97 -7.70 8.20
CA VAL A 87 10.41 -9.06 8.06
C VAL A 87 11.32 -10.12 8.69
N GLN A 88 12.64 -9.99 8.50
CA GLN A 88 13.63 -10.90 9.09
C GLN A 88 13.64 -10.84 10.63
N GLU A 89 13.51 -9.64 11.20
CA GLU A 89 13.43 -9.44 12.65
C GLU A 89 12.16 -10.06 13.23
N GLU A 90 11.01 -9.83 12.62
CA GLU A 90 9.74 -10.46 13.00
C GLU A 90 9.83 -11.99 12.92
N GLN A 91 10.45 -12.53 11.86
CA GLN A 91 10.63 -13.97 11.70
C GLN A 91 11.52 -14.57 12.80
N LYS A 92 12.60 -13.90 13.19
CA LYS A 92 13.44 -14.31 14.33
C LYS A 92 12.66 -14.33 15.65
N ASN A 93 11.66 -13.47 15.80
CA ASN A 93 10.76 -13.42 16.94
C ASN A 93 9.62 -14.46 16.86
N GLY A 94 9.63 -15.36 15.87
CA GLY A 94 8.58 -16.36 15.67
C GLY A 94 7.30 -15.80 15.07
N ILE A 95 7.37 -14.65 14.40
CA ILE A 95 6.22 -13.97 13.78
C ILE A 95 6.38 -13.99 12.25
N LYS A 96 5.34 -14.44 11.55
CA LYS A 96 5.25 -14.34 10.09
C LYS A 96 4.31 -13.20 9.70
N LEU A 97 4.69 -12.46 8.65
CA LEU A 97 3.84 -11.42 8.06
C LEU A 97 2.99 -12.01 6.95
N LEU A 98 1.71 -11.66 6.94
CA LEU A 98 0.75 -12.02 5.90
C LEU A 98 0.31 -10.76 5.17
N LEU A 99 0.28 -10.82 3.84
CA LEU A 99 -0.35 -9.78 3.03
C LEU A 99 -1.75 -10.25 2.67
N GLU A 100 -2.75 -9.55 3.18
CA GLU A 100 -4.14 -9.83 2.84
C GLU A 100 -4.51 -9.09 1.56
N ILE A 101 -4.74 -9.87 0.50
CA ILE A 101 -5.22 -9.36 -0.76
C ILE A 101 -6.76 -9.33 -0.68
N PRO A 102 -7.38 -8.15 -0.65
CA PRO A 102 -8.83 -8.04 -0.52
C PRO A 102 -9.54 -8.73 -1.69
N THR A 103 -10.60 -9.47 -1.37
CA THR A 103 -11.49 -10.14 -2.33
C THR A 103 -12.63 -9.25 -2.78
N ASP A 104 -13.00 -8.28 -1.94
CA ASP A 104 -14.08 -7.34 -2.17
C ASP A 104 -13.56 -6.02 -2.74
N ASN A 105 -14.47 -5.14 -3.18
CA ASN A 105 -14.12 -3.82 -3.68
C ASN A 105 -13.40 -3.00 -2.59
N ILE A 106 -12.11 -2.72 -2.82
CA ILE A 106 -11.34 -1.80 -1.98
C ILE A 106 -11.93 -0.40 -2.13
N PRO A 107 -12.27 0.30 -1.05
CA PRO A 107 -12.73 1.68 -1.14
C PRO A 107 -11.70 2.56 -1.85
N ILE A 108 -12.12 3.17 -2.95
CA ILE A 108 -11.34 4.17 -3.68
C ILE A 108 -11.80 5.55 -3.22
N LYS A 109 -10.87 6.38 -2.76
CA LYS A 109 -11.14 7.71 -2.21
C LYS A 109 -10.31 8.77 -2.94
N PHE A 110 -10.80 10.00 -2.94
CA PHE A 110 -10.00 11.15 -3.34
C PHE A 110 -9.15 11.65 -2.18
N GLY A 111 -7.89 11.95 -2.48
CA GLY A 111 -6.97 12.64 -1.59
C GLY A 111 -7.41 14.07 -1.38
N ASP A 112 -6.91 14.68 -0.30
CA ASP A 112 -7.32 16.04 0.07
C ASP A 112 -6.90 17.08 -0.98
N ASP A 113 -5.81 16.84 -1.70
CA ASP A 113 -5.38 17.65 -2.84
C ASP A 113 -6.37 17.60 -4.01
N VAL A 114 -6.94 16.42 -4.30
CA VAL A 114 -8.00 16.29 -5.32
C VAL A 114 -9.27 17.01 -4.86
N LYS A 115 -9.67 16.82 -3.59
CA LYS A 115 -10.85 17.49 -3.03
C LYS A 115 -10.69 19.01 -3.09
N GLU A 116 -9.52 19.51 -2.72
CA GLU A 116 -9.17 20.93 -2.79
C GLU A 116 -9.25 21.44 -4.23
N PHE A 117 -8.66 20.71 -5.19
CA PHE A 117 -8.74 21.06 -6.60
C PHE A 117 -10.19 21.14 -7.10
N ILE A 118 -11.01 20.11 -6.84
CA ILE A 118 -12.42 20.07 -7.25
C ILE A 118 -13.21 21.25 -6.65
N SER A 119 -12.92 21.61 -5.40
CA SER A 119 -13.56 22.73 -4.72
C SER A 119 -13.09 24.11 -5.21
N SER A 120 -11.92 24.19 -5.86
CA SER A 120 -11.32 25.44 -6.33
C SER A 120 -12.08 26.04 -7.53
N LYS A 121 -11.98 27.37 -7.69
CA LYS A 121 -12.56 28.07 -8.86
C LYS A 121 -12.05 27.49 -10.20
N ASN A 122 -10.77 27.13 -10.26
CA ASN A 122 -10.16 26.55 -11.45
C ASN A 122 -10.70 25.14 -11.73
N GLY A 123 -10.78 24.29 -10.70
CA GLY A 123 -11.36 22.96 -10.83
C GLY A 123 -12.82 23.00 -11.28
N GLN A 124 -13.64 23.86 -10.67
CA GLN A 124 -15.02 24.07 -11.09
C GLN A 124 -15.13 24.53 -12.56
N ARG A 125 -14.21 25.39 -13.03
CA ARG A 125 -14.19 25.84 -14.43
C ARG A 125 -13.84 24.70 -15.39
N VAL A 126 -12.87 23.86 -15.05
CA VAL A 126 -12.49 22.69 -15.84
C VAL A 126 -13.64 21.69 -15.91
N ILE A 127 -14.25 21.35 -14.77
CA ILE A 127 -15.38 20.40 -14.71
C ILE A 127 -16.57 20.90 -15.54
N ARG A 128 -16.88 22.21 -15.50
CA ARG A 128 -17.92 22.80 -16.37
C ARG A 128 -17.60 22.66 -17.86
N GLY A 129 -16.32 22.67 -18.24
CA GLY A 129 -15.91 22.44 -19.63
C GLY A 129 -16.05 20.99 -20.07
N LEU A 130 -15.88 20.03 -19.16
CA LEU A 130 -16.06 18.59 -19.41
C LEU A 130 -17.53 18.18 -19.48
N ASN A 131 -18.42 18.90 -18.78
CA ASN A 131 -19.87 18.64 -18.78
C ASN A 131 -20.62 19.27 -19.97
N LYS A 132 -19.91 19.93 -20.88
CA LYS A 132 -20.46 20.47 -22.13
C LYS A 132 -20.16 19.51 -23.28
#